data_AF-A0A429X131-F1
#
_entry.id   AF-A0A429X131-F1
#
_cell.length_a   1.000
_cell.length_b   1.000
_cell.length_c   1.000
_cell.angle_alpha   90.00
_cell.angle_beta   90.00
_cell.angle_gamma   90.00
#
_symmetry.space_group_name_H-M   'P 1'
#
loop_
_entity.id
_entity.type
_entity.pdbx_description
1 polymer ?
#
loop_
_entity_poly.entity_id
_entity_poly.type
_entity_poly.pdbx_seq_one_letter_code
_entity_poly.pdbx_strand_id
1 'polypeptide(L)'
;MYIKCTVEMQIILFCKKNLKGRGLGFTIYQEDFSILFAIEVKELKRNIGKSALVNSLFSGLQERYKLKMEGICIMKLFWTKMFDYRGKMNRKDFWLGNIVNAILILVLFYTGSYLLGFVGGYSGAEEATFEAFSLLLFLLLFVVYFLAYLSAGVRRLRDAGFHPTWILATFVPILNIVLIVFFCLPTKEK
;
A
#
# COMPACT_ATOMS: atom_id res chain seq x y z
N MET A 1 18.91 -10.79 -10.04
CA MET A 1 17.50 -10.44 -10.37
C MET A 1 16.81 -11.52 -11.19
N TYR A 2 17.44 -12.07 -12.23
CA TYR A 2 16.89 -13.16 -13.06
C TYR A 2 16.61 -14.49 -12.31
N ILE A 3 17.50 -14.94 -11.41
CA ILE A 3 17.33 -16.22 -10.68
C ILE A 3 16.10 -16.21 -9.74
N LYS A 4 15.75 -15.04 -9.18
CA LYS A 4 14.59 -14.87 -8.29
C LYS A 4 13.27 -14.98 -9.06
N CYS A 5 13.26 -14.53 -10.31
CA CYS A 5 12.13 -14.65 -11.23
C CYS A 5 11.96 -16.10 -11.73
N THR A 6 13.06 -16.85 -11.90
CA THR A 6 13.04 -18.26 -12.33
C THR A 6 12.39 -19.16 -11.28
N VAL A 7 12.66 -18.94 -9.99
CA VAL A 7 12.06 -19.75 -8.90
C VAL A 7 10.58 -19.40 -8.68
N GLU A 8 10.20 -18.12 -8.76
CA GLU A 8 8.77 -17.73 -8.70
C GLU A 8 7.98 -18.27 -9.92
N MET A 9 8.56 -18.24 -11.12
CA MET A 9 7.96 -18.87 -12.32
C MET A 9 7.87 -20.40 -12.22
N GLN A 10 8.86 -21.07 -11.63
CA GLN A 10 8.86 -22.53 -11.45
C GLN A 10 7.76 -22.98 -10.49
N ILE A 11 7.54 -22.25 -9.39
CA ILE A 11 6.47 -22.54 -8.43
C ILE A 11 5.09 -22.29 -9.07
N ILE A 12 4.92 -21.18 -9.81
CA ILE A 12 3.68 -20.88 -10.52
C ILE A 12 3.39 -21.90 -11.63
N LEU A 13 4.40 -22.33 -12.39
CA LEU A 13 4.26 -23.37 -13.43
C LEU A 13 3.98 -24.75 -12.84
N PHE A 14 4.60 -25.12 -11.72
CA PHE A 14 4.31 -26.35 -10.99
C PHE A 14 2.87 -26.37 -10.46
N CYS A 15 2.39 -25.26 -9.90
CA CYS A 15 0.98 -25.08 -9.51
C CYS A 15 0.03 -25.15 -10.71
N LYS A 16 0.36 -24.50 -11.83
CA LYS A 16 -0.47 -24.49 -13.06
C LYS A 16 -0.59 -25.90 -13.68
N LYS A 17 0.45 -26.73 -13.58
CA LYS A 17 0.48 -28.11 -14.10
C LYS A 17 -0.35 -29.07 -13.22
N ASN A 18 -0.37 -28.87 -11.90
CA ASN A 18 -1.16 -29.68 -10.97
C ASN A 18 -2.64 -29.24 -10.86
N LEU A 19 -2.96 -27.98 -11.13
CA LEU A 19 -4.33 -27.45 -11.04
C LEU A 19 -5.15 -27.66 -12.33
N LYS A 20 -4.51 -27.87 -13.49
CA LYS A 20 -5.20 -28.15 -14.77
C LYS A 20 -6.02 -29.45 -14.76
N GLY A 21 -5.78 -30.35 -13.79
CA GLY A 21 -6.52 -31.60 -13.62
C GLY A 21 -7.79 -31.53 -12.77
N ARG A 22 -8.14 -30.38 -12.16
CA ARG A 22 -9.24 -30.28 -11.19
C ARG A 22 -10.42 -29.37 -11.57
N GLY A 23 -10.51 -28.92 -12.82
CA GLY A 23 -11.72 -28.25 -13.35
C GLY A 23 -12.19 -26.99 -12.60
N LEU A 24 -11.34 -26.36 -11.79
CA LEU A 24 -11.67 -25.13 -11.07
C LEU A 24 -11.56 -23.94 -12.04
N GLY A 25 -12.72 -23.40 -12.41
CA GLY A 25 -12.86 -22.22 -13.25
C GLY A 25 -12.08 -21.04 -12.67
N PHE A 26 -11.15 -20.53 -13.47
CA PHE A 26 -10.35 -19.33 -13.23
C PHE A 26 -11.20 -18.06 -13.39
N THR A 27 -12.24 -17.92 -12.57
CA THR A 27 -13.05 -16.71 -12.52
C THR A 27 -13.50 -16.57 -11.10
N ILE A 28 -12.84 -15.68 -10.36
CA ILE A 28 -13.32 -14.88 -9.22
C ILE A 28 -12.17 -14.67 -8.22
N TYR A 29 -11.60 -13.48 -8.36
CA TYR A 29 -11.02 -12.61 -7.34
C TYR A 29 -9.66 -12.95 -6.69
N GLN A 30 -8.76 -12.03 -7.02
CA GLN A 30 -7.52 -11.60 -6.37
C GLN A 30 -7.66 -11.20 -4.88
N GLU A 31 -8.82 -11.43 -4.26
CA GLU A 31 -9.13 -11.16 -2.85
C GLU A 31 -8.62 -12.30 -1.93
N ASP A 32 -8.46 -13.52 -2.46
CA ASP A 32 -8.24 -14.71 -1.63
C ASP A 32 -6.80 -15.26 -1.63
N PHE A 33 -5.80 -14.52 -2.15
CA PHE A 33 -4.42 -15.02 -2.18
C PHE A 33 -3.87 -15.34 -0.77
N SER A 34 -4.37 -14.66 0.26
CA SER A 34 -4.02 -14.93 1.66
C SER A 34 -4.64 -16.23 2.19
N ILE A 35 -5.89 -16.52 1.81
CA ILE A 35 -6.63 -17.70 2.26
C ILE A 35 -6.10 -18.93 1.51
N LEU A 36 -5.90 -18.82 0.20
CA LEU A 36 -5.32 -19.88 -0.63
C LEU A 36 -3.90 -20.24 -0.15
N PHE A 37 -3.05 -19.24 0.11
CA PHE A 37 -1.70 -19.47 0.62
C PHE A 37 -1.71 -20.07 2.03
N ALA A 38 -2.61 -19.63 2.91
CA ALA A 38 -2.76 -20.20 4.25
C ALA A 38 -3.24 -21.67 4.21
N ILE A 39 -4.17 -22.01 3.32
CA ILE A 39 -4.63 -23.39 3.10
C ILE A 39 -3.48 -24.25 2.57
N GLU A 40 -2.75 -23.77 1.58
CA GLU A 40 -1.69 -24.54 0.91
C GLU A 40 -0.45 -24.73 1.80
N VAL A 41 -0.08 -23.72 2.61
CA VAL A 41 0.96 -23.85 3.65
C VAL A 41 0.54 -24.86 4.72
N LYS A 42 -0.73 -24.87 5.13
CA LYS A 42 -1.26 -25.82 6.11
C LYS A 42 -1.26 -27.25 5.55
N GLU A 43 -1.54 -27.41 4.25
CA GLU A 43 -1.55 -28.68 3.54
C GLU A 43 -0.13 -29.22 3.27
N LEU A 44 0.83 -28.36 2.91
CA LEU A 44 2.25 -28.70 2.81
C LEU A 44 2.86 -29.07 4.17
N LYS A 45 2.55 -28.32 5.23
CA LYS A 45 3.02 -28.61 6.59
C LYS A 45 2.49 -29.95 7.11
N ARG A 46 1.30 -30.37 6.66
CA ARG A 46 0.71 -31.68 6.95
C ARG A 46 1.43 -32.82 6.22
N ASN A 47 1.86 -32.62 4.97
CA ASN A 47 2.47 -33.68 4.15
C ASN A 47 3.97 -33.91 4.38
N ILE A 48 4.75 -32.90 4.80
CA ILE A 48 6.23 -33.01 4.84
C ILE A 48 6.77 -33.44 6.22
N GLY A 49 5.93 -33.49 7.27
CA GLY A 49 6.32 -33.95 8.60
C GLY A 49 7.22 -32.97 9.39
N LYS A 50 7.36 -33.19 10.70
CA LYS A 50 7.88 -32.26 11.73
C LYS A 50 9.40 -32.03 11.71
N SER A 51 9.99 -31.75 10.54
CA SER A 51 11.40 -31.31 10.50
C SER A 51 11.53 -29.89 11.08
N ALA A 52 12.48 -29.68 11.98
CA ALA A 52 12.77 -28.37 12.56
C ALA A 52 13.15 -27.33 11.48
N LEU A 53 13.83 -27.80 10.43
CA LEU A 53 14.24 -26.96 9.29
C LEU A 53 13.03 -26.52 8.45
N VAL A 54 12.04 -27.38 8.29
CA VAL A 54 10.80 -27.07 7.58
C VAL A 54 9.99 -26.02 8.35
N ASN A 55 9.89 -26.15 9.67
CA ASN A 55 9.21 -25.17 10.51
C ASN A 55 9.87 -23.79 10.48
N SER A 56 11.21 -23.70 10.48
CA SER A 56 11.92 -22.42 10.41
C SER A 56 11.81 -21.76 9.02
N LEU A 57 11.80 -22.57 7.95
CA LEU A 57 11.54 -22.08 6.60
C LEU A 57 10.12 -21.53 6.46
N PHE A 58 9.12 -22.25 6.98
CA PHE A 58 7.73 -21.81 6.94
C PHE A 58 7.49 -20.56 7.78
N SER A 59 8.06 -20.44 8.98
CA SER A 59 7.94 -19.20 9.75
C SER A 59 8.57 -18.02 9.03
N GLY A 60 9.76 -18.20 8.43
CA GLY A 60 10.42 -17.15 7.64
C GLY A 60 9.69 -16.78 6.34
N LEU A 61 8.97 -17.71 5.72
CA LEU A 61 8.08 -17.40 4.59
C LEU A 61 6.82 -16.66 5.08
N GLN A 62 6.17 -17.14 6.13
CA GLN A 62 4.96 -16.54 6.67
C GLN A 62 5.20 -15.08 7.10
N GLU A 63 6.34 -14.79 7.72
CA GLU A 63 6.78 -13.42 8.05
C GLU A 63 6.91 -12.54 6.79
N ARG A 64 7.56 -13.07 5.74
CA ARG A 64 7.78 -12.35 4.48
C ARG A 64 6.49 -12.10 3.70
N TYR A 65 5.59 -13.08 3.65
CA TYR A 65 4.28 -12.93 3.02
C TYR A 65 3.40 -11.98 3.81
N LYS A 66 3.42 -12.05 5.14
CA LYS A 66 2.72 -11.10 6.02
C LYS A 66 3.16 -9.65 5.77
N LEU A 67 4.47 -9.40 5.73
CA LEU A 67 5.02 -8.07 5.42
C LEU A 67 4.60 -7.57 4.03
N LYS A 68 4.63 -8.43 3.00
CA LYS A 68 4.22 -8.07 1.63
C LYS A 68 2.71 -7.80 1.53
N MET A 69 1.89 -8.58 2.23
CA MET A 69 0.43 -8.45 2.24
C MET A 69 -0.04 -7.23 3.04
N GLU A 70 0.61 -6.90 4.16
CA GLU A 70 0.30 -5.72 4.97
C GLU A 70 0.50 -4.43 4.14
N GLY A 71 1.59 -4.32 3.38
CA GLY A 71 1.85 -3.16 2.53
C GLY A 71 0.77 -2.95 1.45
N ILE A 72 0.44 -3.99 0.68
CA ILE A 72 -0.54 -3.90 -0.43
C ILE A 72 -1.96 -3.60 0.11
N CYS A 73 -2.32 -4.22 1.24
CA CYS A 73 -3.64 -4.02 1.84
C CYS A 73 -3.80 -2.60 2.40
N ILE A 74 -2.78 -2.08 3.10
CA ILE A 74 -2.79 -0.72 3.65
C ILE A 74 -2.90 0.32 2.53
N MET A 75 -2.19 0.14 1.42
CA MET A 75 -2.31 1.03 0.25
C MET A 75 -3.75 1.03 -0.28
N LYS A 76 -4.31 -0.15 -0.60
CA LYS A 76 -5.69 -0.24 -1.10
C LYS A 76 -6.69 0.38 -0.14
N LEU A 77 -6.56 0.11 1.16
CA LEU A 77 -7.45 0.65 2.19
C LEU A 77 -7.40 2.17 2.27
N PHE A 78 -6.21 2.76 2.06
CA PHE A 78 -6.02 4.21 2.06
C PHE A 78 -6.81 4.88 0.94
N TRP A 79 -6.74 4.33 -0.28
CA TRP A 79 -7.44 4.88 -1.45
C TRP A 79 -8.95 4.57 -1.44
N THR A 80 -9.35 3.36 -1.06
CA THR A 80 -10.79 2.97 -1.03
C THR A 80 -11.57 3.70 0.05
N LYS A 81 -10.93 3.97 1.20
CA LYS A 81 -11.54 4.73 2.30
C LYS A 81 -11.20 6.21 2.27
N MET A 82 -10.76 6.74 1.14
CA MET A 82 -10.43 8.16 1.00
C MET A 82 -11.64 9.07 1.33
N PHE A 83 -12.85 8.67 0.98
CA PHE A 83 -14.09 9.43 1.27
C PHE A 83 -14.85 8.91 2.50
N ASP A 84 -14.35 7.86 3.17
CA ASP A 84 -14.98 7.32 4.36
C ASP A 84 -14.36 7.93 5.62
N TYR A 85 -15.13 8.79 6.27
CA TYR A 85 -14.78 9.41 7.54
C TYR A 85 -15.27 8.60 8.74
N ARG A 86 -15.66 7.33 8.58
CA ARG A 86 -16.04 6.45 9.68
C ARG A 86 -15.05 5.28 9.76
N GLY A 87 -14.90 4.74 10.97
CA GLY A 87 -13.98 3.63 11.24
C GLY A 87 -12.75 4.02 12.05
N LYS A 88 -12.06 2.97 12.53
CA LYS A 88 -10.86 3.06 13.36
C LYS A 88 -9.61 2.90 12.51
N MET A 89 -8.52 3.52 12.92
CA MET A 89 -7.22 3.34 12.31
C MET A 89 -6.11 3.24 13.34
N ASN A 90 -5.36 2.15 13.29
CA ASN A 90 -4.20 1.97 14.15
C ASN A 90 -3.08 2.95 13.77
N ARG A 91 -2.23 3.28 14.74
CA ARG A 91 -1.09 4.19 14.55
C ARG A 91 -0.15 3.71 13.46
N LYS A 92 0.20 2.42 13.52
CA LYS A 92 1.16 1.80 12.60
C LYS A 92 0.61 1.89 11.18
N ASP A 93 -0.66 1.53 11.01
CA ASP A 93 -1.35 1.57 9.72
C ASP A 93 -1.47 3.01 9.18
N PHE A 94 -1.72 4.00 10.05
CA PHE A 94 -1.73 5.42 9.67
C PHE A 94 -0.34 5.89 9.17
N TRP A 95 0.72 5.68 9.95
CA TRP A 95 2.06 6.16 9.59
C TRP A 95 2.63 5.40 8.40
N LEU A 96 2.52 4.07 8.38
CA LEU A 96 2.96 3.25 7.25
C LEU A 96 2.15 3.56 6.00
N GLY A 97 0.83 3.71 6.12
CA GLY A 97 -0.02 4.10 5.00
C GLY A 97 0.38 5.46 4.44
N ASN A 98 0.60 6.46 5.28
CA ASN A 98 1.03 7.78 4.82
C ASN A 98 2.41 7.77 4.17
N ILE A 99 3.40 7.08 4.77
CA ILE A 99 4.77 7.02 4.25
C ILE A 99 4.80 6.25 2.92
N VAL A 100 4.17 5.08 2.84
CA VAL A 100 4.16 4.27 1.62
C VAL A 100 3.45 5.00 0.48
N ASN A 101 2.30 5.64 0.75
CA ASN A 101 1.59 6.40 -0.28
C ASN A 101 2.32 7.70 -0.66
N ALA A 102 3.02 8.36 0.28
CA ALA A 102 3.86 9.52 -0.04
C ALA A 102 5.00 9.13 -0.97
N ILE A 103 5.68 8.01 -0.69
CA ILE A 103 6.73 7.48 -1.58
C ILE A 103 6.16 7.12 -2.95
N LEU A 104 4.99 6.46 -3.00
CA LEU A 104 4.33 6.12 -4.26
C LEU A 104 4.06 7.38 -5.10
N ILE A 105 3.50 8.43 -4.49
CA ILE A 105 3.18 9.69 -5.18
C ILE A 105 4.44 10.39 -5.67
N LEU A 106 5.52 10.41 -4.86
CA LEU A 106 6.81 10.94 -5.30
C LEU A 106 7.34 10.19 -6.52
N VAL A 107 7.32 8.86 -6.49
CA VAL A 107 7.76 8.02 -7.62
C VAL A 107 6.91 8.30 -8.87
N LEU A 108 5.59 8.40 -8.73
CA LEU A 108 4.68 8.72 -9.84
C LEU A 108 4.94 10.11 -10.41
N PHE A 109 5.19 11.09 -9.56
CA PHE A 109 5.49 12.45 -9.99
C PHE A 109 6.82 12.53 -10.75
N TYR A 110 7.89 11.94 -10.21
CA TYR A 110 9.20 11.93 -10.88
C TYR A 110 9.17 11.15 -12.20
N THR A 111 8.55 9.97 -12.22
CA THR A 111 8.44 9.18 -13.45
C THR A 111 7.54 9.87 -14.49
N GLY A 112 6.41 10.45 -14.07
CA GLY A 112 5.54 11.23 -14.96
C GLY A 112 6.21 12.47 -15.52
N SER A 113 6.90 13.24 -14.68
CA SER A 113 7.64 14.44 -15.11
C SER A 113 8.79 14.11 -16.06
N TYR A 114 9.51 13.02 -15.81
CA TYR A 114 10.56 12.54 -16.70
C TYR A 114 10.01 12.15 -18.08
N LEU A 115 8.89 11.42 -18.12
CA LEU A 115 8.22 11.04 -19.37
C LEU A 115 7.71 12.27 -20.13
N LEU A 116 7.11 13.23 -19.42
CA LEU A 116 6.67 14.50 -20.01
C LEU A 116 7.86 15.28 -20.62
N GLY A 117 9.01 15.32 -19.94
CA GLY A 117 10.19 15.99 -20.45
C GLY A 117 10.78 15.31 -21.68
N PHE A 118 10.80 13.98 -21.69
CA PHE A 118 11.22 13.19 -22.85
C PHE A 118 10.33 13.45 -24.08
N VAL A 119 9.00 13.45 -23.88
CA VAL A 119 8.05 13.74 -24.96
C VAL A 119 8.15 15.18 -25.43
N GLY A 120 8.23 16.15 -24.51
CA GLY A 120 8.35 17.57 -24.82
C GLY A 120 9.60 17.89 -25.64
N GLY A 121 10.74 17.28 -25.28
CA GLY A 121 11.99 17.39 -26.03
C GLY A 121 11.90 16.76 -27.43
N TYR A 122 11.16 15.67 -27.60
CA TYR A 122 10.96 15.05 -28.91
C TYR A 122 9.99 15.85 -29.80
N SER A 123 8.94 16.43 -29.21
CA SER A 123 7.93 17.20 -29.95
C SER A 123 8.35 18.65 -30.25
N GLY A 124 9.50 19.11 -29.74
CA GLY A 124 9.92 20.50 -29.84
C GLY A 124 9.00 21.46 -29.10
N ALA A 125 8.37 21.00 -28.01
CA ALA A 125 7.46 21.81 -27.22
C ALA A 125 8.22 22.93 -26.48
N GLU A 126 7.59 24.09 -26.32
CA GLU A 126 8.18 25.19 -25.56
C GLU A 126 8.35 24.83 -24.09
N GLU A 127 9.43 25.31 -23.46
CA GLU A 127 9.75 25.02 -22.05
C GLU A 127 8.59 25.40 -21.11
N ALA A 128 7.94 26.53 -21.37
CA ALA A 128 6.77 27.00 -20.60
C ALA A 128 5.59 26.00 -20.63
N THR A 129 5.39 25.28 -21.74
CA THR A 129 4.32 24.28 -21.83
C THR A 129 4.65 23.07 -20.97
N PHE A 130 5.91 22.61 -20.97
CA PHE A 130 6.36 21.51 -20.12
C PHE A 130 6.22 21.84 -18.63
N GLU A 131 6.65 23.03 -18.21
CA GLU A 131 6.51 23.49 -16.83
C GLU A 131 5.05 23.53 -16.38
N ALA A 132 4.16 24.04 -17.23
CA ALA A 132 2.73 24.08 -16.95
C ALA A 132 2.14 22.67 -16.76
N PHE A 133 2.49 21.71 -17.63
CA PHE A 133 2.03 20.32 -17.50
C PHE A 133 2.60 19.61 -16.28
N SER A 134 3.88 19.82 -15.95
CA SER A 134 4.50 19.24 -14.75
C SER A 134 3.85 19.79 -13.48
N LEU A 135 3.57 21.10 -13.42
CA LEU A 135 2.88 21.73 -12.30
C LEU A 135 1.44 21.22 -12.17
N LEU A 136 0.72 21.06 -13.29
CA LEU A 136 -0.63 20.48 -13.30
C LEU A 136 -0.61 19.04 -12.77
N LEU A 137 0.35 18.22 -13.22
CA LEU A 137 0.53 16.85 -12.72
C LEU A 137 0.79 16.82 -11.21
N PHE A 138 1.67 17.70 -10.73
CA PHE A 138 1.95 17.84 -9.30
C PHE A 138 0.68 18.18 -8.50
N LEU A 139 -0.08 19.19 -8.93
CA LEU A 139 -1.30 19.63 -8.27
C LEU A 139 -2.34 18.50 -8.21
N LEU A 140 -2.54 17.78 -9.31
CA LEU A 140 -3.49 16.65 -9.34
C LEU A 140 -3.09 15.56 -8.35
N LEU A 141 -1.83 15.11 -8.38
CA LEU A 141 -1.34 14.08 -7.48
C LEU A 141 -1.41 14.53 -6.01
N PHE A 142 -1.07 15.79 -5.75
CA PHE A 142 -1.12 16.39 -4.41
C PHE A 142 -2.55 16.44 -3.87
N VAL A 143 -3.53 16.91 -4.65
CA VAL A 143 -4.92 17.02 -4.20
C VAL A 143 -5.50 15.65 -3.85
N VAL A 144 -5.26 14.63 -4.69
CA VAL A 144 -5.78 13.28 -4.41
C VAL A 144 -5.12 12.69 -3.15
N TYR A 145 -3.80 12.84 -3.01
CA TYR A 145 -3.10 12.42 -1.78
C TYR A 145 -3.62 13.15 -0.55
N PHE A 146 -3.81 14.46 -0.65
CA PHE A 146 -4.26 15.31 0.45
C PHE A 146 -5.66 14.95 0.93
N LEU A 147 -6.59 14.63 0.03
CA LEU A 147 -7.93 14.15 0.40
C LEU A 147 -7.87 12.85 1.21
N ALA A 148 -7.05 11.90 0.78
CA ALA A 148 -6.86 10.65 1.51
C ALA A 148 -6.16 10.86 2.86
N TYR A 149 -5.18 11.77 2.92
CA TYR A 149 -4.54 12.19 4.18
C TYR A 149 -5.53 12.81 5.16
N LEU A 150 -6.44 13.67 4.69
CA LEU A 150 -7.46 14.30 5.54
C LEU A 150 -8.41 13.27 6.15
N SER A 151 -8.94 12.34 5.36
CA SER A 151 -9.85 11.31 5.89
C SER A 151 -9.13 10.37 6.87
N ALA A 152 -7.87 10.03 6.59
CA ALA A 152 -6.99 9.28 7.47
C ALA A 152 -6.76 10.02 8.80
N GLY A 153 -6.42 11.31 8.74
CA GLY A 153 -6.17 12.15 9.90
C GLY A 153 -7.41 12.35 10.77
N VAL A 154 -8.58 12.55 10.17
CA VAL A 154 -9.87 12.67 10.89
C VAL A 154 -10.21 11.39 11.65
N ARG A 155 -10.00 10.21 11.06
CA ARG A 155 -10.17 8.91 11.74
C ARG A 155 -9.22 8.82 12.95
N ARG A 156 -7.95 9.14 12.74
CA ARG A 156 -6.92 9.04 13.78
C ARG A 156 -7.11 10.03 14.93
N LEU A 157 -7.52 11.27 14.66
CA LEU A 157 -7.81 12.29 15.67
C LEU A 157 -8.94 11.87 16.61
N ARG A 158 -10.03 11.34 16.03
CA ARG A 158 -11.16 10.82 16.80
C ARG A 158 -10.79 9.59 17.62
N ASP A 159 -9.95 8.70 17.08
CA ASP A 159 -9.43 7.55 17.83
C ASP A 159 -8.52 7.97 19.00
N ALA A 160 -7.81 9.10 18.88
CA ALA A 160 -7.06 9.70 19.99
C ALA A 160 -7.96 10.45 21.00
N GLY A 161 -9.26 10.60 20.71
CA GLY A 161 -10.23 11.30 21.55
C GLY A 161 -10.24 12.82 21.40
N PHE A 162 -9.67 13.36 20.32
CA PHE A 162 -9.69 14.79 20.01
C PHE A 162 -10.79 15.13 19.00
N HIS A 163 -11.21 16.41 18.99
CA HIS A 163 -12.20 16.90 18.03
C HIS A 163 -11.63 16.90 16.60
N PRO A 164 -12.36 16.38 15.58
CA PRO A 164 -11.87 16.30 14.20
C PRO A 164 -11.44 17.63 13.57
N THR A 165 -11.95 18.77 14.03
CA THR A 165 -11.59 20.10 13.49
C THR A 165 -10.12 20.45 13.64
N TRP A 166 -9.39 19.78 14.55
CA TRP A 166 -7.95 19.91 14.63
C TRP A 166 -7.25 19.57 13.32
N ILE A 167 -7.86 18.79 12.42
CA ILE A 167 -7.29 18.51 11.10
C ILE A 167 -7.06 19.79 10.27
N LEU A 168 -7.81 20.86 10.52
CA LEU A 168 -7.61 22.16 9.85
C LEU A 168 -6.25 22.79 10.19
N ALA A 169 -5.62 22.39 11.29
CA ALA A 169 -4.24 22.78 11.61
C ALA A 169 -3.24 22.34 10.54
N THR A 170 -3.60 21.39 9.65
CA THR A 170 -2.74 20.94 8.54
C THR A 170 -2.38 22.08 7.60
N PHE A 171 -3.27 23.07 7.43
CA PHE A 171 -3.04 24.24 6.57
C PHE A 171 -2.01 25.23 7.12
N VAL A 172 -1.68 25.15 8.42
CA VAL A 172 -0.73 26.04 9.07
C VAL A 172 0.55 25.25 9.40
N PRO A 173 1.69 25.51 8.73
CA PRO A 173 2.91 24.73 8.90
C PRO A 173 3.36 24.58 10.36
N ILE A 174 3.22 25.64 11.16
CA ILE A 174 3.62 25.67 12.57
C ILE A 174 2.75 24.73 13.42
N LEU A 175 1.45 24.61 13.12
CA LEU A 175 0.52 23.78 13.88
C LEU A 175 0.61 22.29 13.52
N ASN A 176 1.29 21.94 12.42
CA ASN A 176 1.52 20.54 12.06
C ASN A 176 2.32 19.77 13.11
N ILE A 177 3.19 20.43 13.87
CA ILE A 177 3.95 19.80 14.96
C ILE A 177 2.98 19.24 16.02
N VAL A 178 1.94 20.00 16.35
CA VAL A 178 0.90 19.58 17.32
C VAL A 178 0.11 18.39 16.78
N LEU A 179 -0.22 18.39 15.49
CA LEU A 179 -0.89 17.26 14.83
C LEU A 179 -0.06 15.98 14.85
N ILE A 180 1.25 16.08 14.62
CA ILE A 180 2.16 14.94 14.69
C ILE A 180 2.11 14.34 16.10
N VAL A 181 2.15 15.16 17.15
CA VAL A 181 2.00 14.71 18.54
C VAL A 181 0.67 13.99 18.74
N PHE A 182 -0.44 14.54 18.26
CA PHE A 182 -1.76 13.91 18.36
C PHE A 182 -1.84 12.57 17.64
N PHE A 183 -1.25 12.46 16.46
CA PHE A 183 -1.19 11.20 15.71
C PHE A 183 -0.32 10.13 16.42
N CYS A 184 0.58 10.55 17.31
CA CYS A 184 1.41 9.69 18.14
C CYS A 184 0.79 9.32 19.50
N LEU A 185 -0.36 9.85 19.93
CA LEU A 185 -0.97 9.58 21.26
C LEU A 185 -1.89 8.37 21.32
N PRO A 186 -1.82 7.45 22.33
CA PRO A 186 -2.60 6.20 22.48
C PRO A 186 -4.06 6.30 22.04
N THR A 187 -4.60 5.24 21.43
CA THR A 187 -6.04 5.19 21.16
C THR A 187 -6.70 5.13 22.51
N LYS A 188 -7.58 6.08 22.81
CA LYS A 188 -8.30 6.05 24.09
C LYS A 188 -9.35 4.96 23.98
N GLU A 189 -9.20 3.91 24.79
CA GLU A 189 -10.28 2.95 25.00
C GLU A 189 -11.41 3.69 25.71
N LYS A 190 -12.62 3.59 25.16
CA LYS A 190 -13.84 4.10 25.79
C LYS A 190 -14.43 3.03 26.68
#